data_AF-A0A376FQA9-F1
#
_entry.id   AF-A0A376FQA9-F1
#
_cell.length_a   1.000
_cell.length_b   1.000
_cell.length_c   1.000
_cell.angle_alpha   90.00
_cell.angle_beta   90.00
_cell.angle_gamma   90.00
#
_symmetry.space_group_name_H-M   'P 1'
#
loop_
_entity.id
_entity.type
_entity.pdbx_description
1 polymer ?
#
loop_
_entity_poly.entity_id
_entity_poly.type
_entity_poly.pdbx_seq_one_letter_code
_entity_poly.pdbx_strand_id
1 'polypeptide(L)'
;MSENQAIVYRDENNRVIVLEQGGNRREFTPNEWRVICMAADSDMENRVYTATRAMELRQQRWEEERKKLISRIAELEGANG
;
A
#
# COMPACT_ATOMS: atom_id res chain seq x y z
N MET A 1 -19.13 16.81 -4.69
CA MET A 1 -18.26 16.89 -3.50
C MET A 1 -16.93 17.41 -3.99
N SER A 2 -16.52 18.62 -3.56
CA SER A 2 -15.20 19.13 -3.88
C SER A 2 -14.17 18.27 -3.16
N GLU A 3 -13.21 17.69 -3.87
CA GLU A 3 -12.02 17.13 -3.21
C GLU A 3 -11.35 18.27 -2.44
N ASN A 4 -11.13 18.10 -1.14
CA ASN A 4 -10.33 19.05 -0.37
C ASN A 4 -8.88 18.94 -0.86
N GLN A 5 -8.50 19.78 -1.82
CA GLN A 5 -7.12 19.91 -2.25
C GLN A 5 -6.33 20.65 -1.16
N ALA A 6 -5.35 19.96 -0.60
CA ALA A 6 -4.35 20.54 0.29
C ALA A 6 -3.01 20.61 -0.45
N ILE A 7 -2.37 21.79 -0.42
CA ILE A 7 -1.02 22.02 -0.92
C ILE A 7 -0.06 21.96 0.27
N VAL A 8 0.97 21.13 0.16
CA VAL A 8 2.03 21.00 1.16
C VAL A 8 3.33 21.54 0.58
N TYR A 9 3.98 22.46 1.28
CA TYR A 9 5.28 23.01 0.88
C TYR A 9 6.17 23.31 2.08
N ARG A 10 7.44 23.65 1.83
CA ARG A 10 8.37 24.14 2.85
C ARG A 10 8.61 25.63 2.67
N ASP A 11 8.55 26.40 3.75
CA ASP A 11 8.87 27.84 3.70
C ASP A 11 10.39 28.11 3.78
N GLU A 12 10.77 29.38 3.73
CA GLU A 12 12.17 29.85 3.78
C GLU A 12 12.90 29.44 5.06
N ASN A 13 12.16 29.12 6.14
CA ASN A 13 12.68 28.64 7.42
C ASN A 13 12.63 27.10 7.52
N ASN A 14 12.43 26.40 6.41
CA ASN A 14 12.32 24.94 6.33
C ASN A 14 11.16 24.35 7.14
N ARG A 15 10.12 25.16 7.44
CA ARG A 15 8.90 24.68 8.11
C ARG A 15 7.95 24.06 7.10
N VAL A 16 7.33 22.94 7.44
CA VAL A 16 6.29 22.33 6.60
C VAL A 16 4.99 23.09 6.79
N ILE A 17 4.44 23.63 5.70
CA ILE A 17 3.21 24.41 5.65
C ILE A 17 2.17 23.66 4.86
N VAL A 18 0.94 23.62 5.39
CA VAL A 18 -0.22 23.04 4.72
C VAL A 18 -1.24 24.15 4.45
N LEU A 19 -1.64 24.28 3.19
CA LEU A 19 -2.70 25.17 2.72
C LEU A 19 -3.85 24.35 2.18
N GLU A 20 -5.00 24.40 2.84
CA GLU A 20 -6.24 23.90 2.26
C GLU A 20 -6.81 24.95 1.29
N GLN A 21 -7.41 24.55 0.17
CA GLN A 21 -8.04 25.49 -0.76
C GLN A 21 -9.08 26.36 -0.05
N GLY A 22 -8.90 27.68 -0.10
CA GLY A 22 -9.74 28.66 0.60
C GLY A 22 -9.50 28.76 2.11
N GLY A 23 -8.56 27.98 2.65
CA GLY A 23 -8.16 27.99 4.05
C GLY A 23 -6.96 28.90 4.34
N ASN A 24 -6.83 29.31 5.59
CA ASN A 24 -5.66 30.03 6.08
C ASN A 24 -4.45 29.09 6.24
N ARG A 25 -3.24 29.66 6.18
CA ARG A 25 -2.00 28.98 6.56
C ARG A 25 -2.17 28.33 7.93
N ARG A 26 -2.04 27.01 8.00
CA ARG A 26 -1.97 26.27 9.25
C ARG A 26 -0.56 25.77 9.48
N GLU A 27 -0.02 26.08 10.65
CA GLU A 27 1.20 25.47 11.18
C GLU A 27 0.80 24.43 12.21
N PHE A 28 1.31 23.21 12.08
CA PHE A 28 1.13 22.17 13.08
C PHE A 28 2.22 22.25 14.13
N THR A 29 1.85 22.00 15.38
CA THR A 29 2.79 21.87 16.49
C THR A 29 3.65 20.62 16.32
N PRO A 30 4.83 20.54 16.97
CA PRO A 30 5.65 19.33 16.95
C PRO A 30 4.91 18.05 17.40
N ASN A 31 3.97 18.17 18.35
CA ASN A 31 3.17 17.04 18.83
C ASN A 31 2.14 16.58 17.78
N GLU A 32 1.47 17.52 17.09
CA GLU A 32 0.56 17.18 15.98
C GLU A 32 1.33 16.51 14.83
N TRP A 33 2.51 17.03 14.48
CA TRP A 33 3.38 16.41 13.48
C TRP A 33 3.77 14.99 13.86
N ARG A 34 4.07 14.74 15.13
CA ARG A 34 4.40 13.40 15.61
C ARG A 34 3.24 12.42 15.37
N VAL A 35 2.02 12.83 15.67
CA VAL A 35 0.82 12.00 15.43
C VAL A 35 0.60 11.76 13.93
N ILE A 36 0.73 12.80 13.11
CA ILE A 36 0.60 12.69 11.65
C ILE A 36 1.65 11.72 11.09
N CYS A 37 2.92 11.85 11.48
CA CYS A 37 3.98 10.96 11.03
C CYS A 37 3.74 9.51 11.46
N MET A 38 3.36 9.27 12.73
CA MET A 38 3.03 7.92 13.20
C MET A 38 1.87 7.29 12.42
N ALA A 39 0.84 8.08 12.09
CA ALA A 39 -0.28 7.61 11.27
C ALA A 39 0.17 7.27 9.84
N ALA A 40 1.01 8.12 9.23
CA ALA A 40 1.55 7.88 7.89
C ALA A 40 2.47 6.65 7.85
N ASP A 41 3.32 6.46 8.86
CA ASP A 41 4.19 5.30 8.97
C ASP A 41 3.37 4.02 9.12
N SER A 42 2.34 4.02 9.97
CA SER A 42 1.44 2.86 10.13
C SER A 42 0.64 2.55 8.85
N ASP A 43 0.18 3.57 8.12
CA ASP A 43 -0.47 3.37 6.81
C ASP A 43 0.49 2.71 5.81
N MET A 44 1.73 3.21 5.75
CA MET A 44 2.76 2.65 4.86
C MET A 44 3.07 1.19 5.23
N GLU A 45 3.24 0.88 6.51
CA GLU A 45 3.46 -0.50 6.99
C GLU A 45 2.29 -1.42 6.61
N ASN A 46 1.05 -0.97 6.81
CA ASN A 46 -0.15 -1.73 6.44
C ASN A 46 -0.24 -1.98 4.92
N ARG A 47 0.12 -0.98 4.11
CA ARG A 47 0.13 -1.11 2.64
C ARG A 47 1.19 -2.10 2.18
N VAL A 48 2.39 -2.06 2.75
CA VAL A 48 3.46 -3.02 2.46
C VAL A 48 3.03 -4.43 2.87
N TYR A 49 2.51 -4.60 4.08
CA TYR A 49 2.02 -5.89 4.55
C TYR A 49 0.95 -6.47 3.62
N THR A 50 -0.05 -5.65 3.24
CA THR A 50 -1.13 -6.06 2.35
C THR A 50 -0.60 -6.50 0.99
N ALA A 51 0.34 -5.75 0.41
CA ALA A 51 0.95 -6.07 -0.87
C ALA A 51 1.73 -7.39 -0.81
N THR A 52 2.59 -7.56 0.21
CA THR A 52 3.35 -8.80 0.42
C THR A 52 2.41 -9.99 0.59
N ARG A 53 1.35 -9.84 1.41
CA ARG A 53 0.38 -10.91 1.63
C ARG A 53 -0.37 -11.30 0.35
N ALA A 54 -0.73 -10.33 -0.48
CA ALA A 54 -1.37 -10.60 -1.77
C ALA A 54 -0.43 -11.35 -2.73
N MET A 55 0.88 -11.05 -2.72
CA MET A 55 1.89 -11.77 -3.50
C MET A 55 2.05 -13.23 -3.03
N GLU A 56 2.12 -13.46 -1.71
CA GLU A 56 2.19 -14.81 -1.13
C GLU A 56 0.99 -15.67 -1.55
N LEU A 57 -0.22 -15.13 -1.43
CA LEU A 57 -1.44 -15.85 -1.81
C LEU A 57 -1.48 -16.17 -3.30
N ARG A 58 -0.98 -15.26 -4.15
CA ARG A 58 -0.87 -15.51 -5.59
C ARG A 58 0.11 -16.65 -5.88
N GLN A 59 1.25 -16.67 -5.21
CA GLN A 59 2.25 -17.73 -5.35
C GLN A 59 1.69 -19.10 -4.92
N GLN A 60 1.00 -19.15 -3.78
CA GLN A 60 0.35 -20.38 -3.29
C GLN A 60 -0.67 -20.93 -4.30
N ARG A 61 -1.54 -20.07 -4.84
CA ARG A 61 -2.52 -20.47 -5.84
C ARG A 61 -1.84 -21.02 -7.10
N TRP A 62 -0.77 -20.36 -7.57
CA TRP A 62 0.00 -20.85 -8.72
C TRP A 62 0.59 -22.24 -8.47
N GLU A 63 1.15 -22.48 -7.29
CA GLU A 63 1.71 -23.79 -6.93
C GLU A 63 0.63 -24.89 -6.88
N GLU A 64 -0.56 -24.58 -6.37
CA GLU A 64 -1.70 -25.49 -6.38
C GLU A 64 -2.15 -25.83 -7.80
N GLU A 65 -2.31 -24.83 -8.67
CA GLU A 65 -2.67 -25.02 -10.07
C GLU A 65 -1.60 -25.83 -10.83
N ARG A 66 -0.32 -25.50 -10.61
CA ARG A 66 0.81 -26.23 -11.17
C ARG A 66 0.80 -27.70 -10.75
N LYS A 67 0.55 -28.00 -9.47
CA LYS A 67 0.44 -29.39 -8.98
C LYS A 67 -0.71 -30.13 -9.65
N LYS A 68 -1.88 -29.50 -9.80
CA LYS A 68 -3.03 -30.09 -10.51
C LYS A 68 -2.70 -30.40 -11.97
N LEU A 69 -2.06 -29.48 -12.67
CA LEU A 69 -1.66 -29.67 -14.06
C LEU A 69 -0.67 -30.84 -14.21
N ILE A 70 0.33 -30.92 -13.35
CA ILE A 70 1.31 -32.02 -13.35
C ILE A 70 0.61 -33.37 -13.11
N SER A 71 -0.29 -33.45 -12.12
CA SER A 71 -1.08 -34.66 -11.87
C SER A 71 -1.90 -35.07 -13.09
N ARG A 72 -2.53 -34.10 -13.76
CA ARG A 72 -3.36 -34.36 -14.93
C ARG A 72 -2.53 -34.85 -16.13
N ILE A 73 -1.34 -34.31 -16.32
CA ILE A 73 -0.42 -34.77 -17.38
C ILE A 73 -0.03 -36.23 -17.11
N ALA A 74 0.36 -36.57 -15.88
CA ALA A 74 0.75 -37.93 -15.52
C ALA A 74 -0.41 -38.94 -15.73
N GLU A 75 -1.65 -38.57 -15.39
CA GLU A 75 -2.83 -39.40 -15.68
C GLU A 75 -3.02 -39.66 -17.18
N LEU A 76 -2.87 -38.62 -18.01
CA LEU A 76 -3.04 -38.73 -19.46
C LEU A 76 -1.93 -39.54 -20.13
N GLU A 77 -0.69 -39.42 -19.65
CA GLU A 77 0.44 -40.21 -20.13
C GLU A 77 0.29 -41.69 -19.73
N GLY A 78 -0.15 -41.97 -18.51
CA GLY A 78 -0.41 -43.35 -18.05
C GLY A 78 -1.62 -44.02 -18.70
N ALA A 79 -2.59 -43.25 -19.23
CA ALA A 79 -3.75 -43.79 -19.94
C ALA A 79 -3.51 -44.06 -21.43
N ASN A 80 -2.40 -43.56 -21.99
CA ASN A 80 -2.04 -43.69 -23.42
C ASN A 80 -0.90 -44.70 -23.67
N GLY A 81 -0.40 -45.39 -22.64
CA GLY A 81 0.59 -46.48 -22.73
C GLY A 81 -0.03 -47.84 -22.50
#